data_AF-H1W575-F1
#
_entry.id   AF-H1W575-F1
#
_cell.length_a   1.000
_cell.length_b   1.000
_cell.length_c   1.000
_cell.angle_alpha   90.00
_cell.angle_beta   90.00
_cell.angle_gamma   90.00
#
_symmetry.space_group_name_H-M   'P 1'
#
loop_
_entity.id
_entity.type
_entity.pdbx_description
1 polymer ?
#
loop_
_entity_poly.entity_id
_entity_poly.type
_entity_poly.pdbx_seq_one_letter_code
_entity_poly.pdbx_strand_id
1 'polypeptide(L)'
;MSPLSGYNNSNPRRHASNASTVSFSARSPQAQMTRPAFNSRYGDPNARLYDARETRTKTAVLAMYKGSRKGTPAAILRSYDSRREPPPEFDCKIWQAGRATCAIGLAFKPIQIGQSVFHDDGGGTFNPAPEALDEAVVNEWPGREVGVFLSVGTGRRPRGSDANSHMWYEGFLGEFAEARRKLISKIEGCEVIHEQMKKEHLLKRNVNVENYYRLNVEVGVGEFGMNEWHRLAEISTSTRQYLRREVEQRMIQGASAKMAKIHKANIRFSRMPDVPELVKSNSETVEPLSFAVELPGDTPT
;
A
#
# COMPACT_ATOMS: atom_id res chain seq x y z
N MET A 1 49.34 11.88 42.97
CA MET A 1 48.10 12.68 42.78
C MET A 1 47.70 12.55 41.32
N SER A 2 46.64 11.79 41.04
CA SER A 2 46.14 11.51 39.69
C SER A 2 45.09 12.55 39.30
N PRO A 3 45.06 13.08 38.06
CA PRO A 3 43.93 13.84 37.58
C PRO A 3 42.83 12.92 37.03
N LEU A 4 41.60 13.29 37.36
CA LEU A 4 40.34 12.58 37.19
C LEU A 4 39.81 12.65 35.75
N SER A 5 39.38 11.51 35.23
CA SER A 5 38.40 11.40 34.13
C SER A 5 37.02 11.84 34.60
N GLY A 6 36.33 12.63 33.79
CA GLY A 6 34.92 13.00 33.98
C GLY A 6 34.21 13.14 32.65
N TYR A 7 33.91 12.03 31.98
CA TYR A 7 33.00 12.00 30.83
C TYR A 7 31.57 12.27 31.34
N ASN A 8 31.03 13.42 30.95
CA ASN A 8 29.68 13.85 31.31
C ASN A 8 28.66 13.14 30.40
N ASN A 9 28.13 12.00 30.85
CA ASN A 9 27.13 11.23 30.12
C ASN A 9 25.74 11.86 30.33
N SER A 10 25.38 12.84 29.50
CA SER A 10 24.05 13.46 29.52
C SER A 10 23.01 12.52 28.91
N ASN A 11 22.45 11.63 29.74
CA ASN A 11 21.27 10.85 29.37
C ASN A 11 20.09 11.79 29.03
N PRO A 12 19.39 11.61 27.89
CA PRO A 12 18.24 12.43 27.55
C PRO A 12 17.11 12.23 28.56
N ARG A 13 16.76 13.32 29.24
CA ARG A 13 15.70 13.38 30.26
C ARG A 13 14.34 13.21 29.56
N ARG A 14 13.70 12.04 29.73
CA ARG A 14 12.35 11.78 29.23
C ARG A 14 11.36 12.59 30.07
N HIS A 15 10.72 13.60 29.49
CA HIS A 15 9.52 14.20 30.09
C HIS A 15 8.37 13.19 29.97
N ALA A 16 7.79 12.79 31.10
CA ALA A 16 6.58 11.99 31.14
C ALA A 16 5.42 12.84 30.62
N SER A 17 4.99 12.60 29.38
CA SER A 17 3.77 13.21 28.84
C SER A 17 2.56 12.55 29.50
N ASN A 18 1.85 13.26 30.37
CA ASN A 18 0.59 12.81 31.00
C ASN A 18 -0.62 12.79 30.03
N ALA A 19 -0.41 12.99 28.73
CA ALA A 19 -1.50 13.06 27.75
C ALA A 19 -2.24 11.72 27.55
N SER A 20 -1.72 10.61 28.07
CA SER A 20 -2.36 9.29 27.99
C SER A 20 -3.12 8.89 29.26
N THR A 21 -3.19 9.70 30.32
CA THR A 21 -3.82 9.26 31.59
C THR A 21 -5.33 9.44 31.65
N VAL A 22 -5.95 10.17 30.72
CA VAL A 22 -7.40 10.46 30.78
C VAL A 22 -8.31 9.32 30.30
N SER A 23 -7.76 8.22 29.77
CA SER A 23 -8.54 7.08 29.26
C SER A 23 -8.34 5.76 30.00
N PHE A 24 -7.59 5.74 31.11
CA PHE A 24 -7.32 4.52 31.88
C PHE A 24 -7.97 4.46 33.27
N SER A 25 -8.73 5.49 33.67
CA SER A 25 -9.34 5.59 35.00
C SER A 25 -10.45 4.56 35.27
N ALA A 26 -10.88 3.80 34.27
CA ALA A 26 -11.94 2.79 34.39
C ALA A 26 -11.43 1.36 34.61
N ARG A 27 -10.12 1.12 34.74
CA ARG A 27 -9.54 -0.21 34.95
C ARG A 27 -8.79 -0.27 36.28
N SER A 28 -9.11 -1.27 37.10
CA SER A 28 -8.44 -1.50 38.38
C SER A 28 -6.92 -1.67 38.18
N PRO A 29 -6.08 -1.32 39.17
CA PRO A 29 -4.61 -1.45 39.08
C PRO A 29 -4.14 -2.86 38.69
N GLN A 30 -4.91 -3.89 39.03
CA GLN A 30 -4.64 -5.28 38.65
C GLN A 30 -4.77 -5.55 37.13
N ALA A 31 -5.65 -4.84 36.43
CA ALA A 31 -5.79 -4.97 34.98
C ALA A 31 -4.65 -4.29 34.19
N GLN A 32 -3.79 -3.51 34.86
CA GLN A 32 -2.60 -2.88 34.27
C GLN A 32 -1.34 -3.74 34.40
N MET A 33 -1.33 -4.73 35.29
CA MET A 33 -0.19 -5.65 35.51
C MET A 33 -0.27 -6.96 34.73
N THR A 34 -1.42 -7.29 34.15
CA THR A 34 -1.53 -8.42 33.23
C THR A 34 -0.91 -8.04 31.90
N ARG A 35 0.40 -8.30 31.74
CA ARG A 35 0.97 -8.55 30.41
C ARG A 35 0.03 -9.53 29.72
N PRO A 36 -0.50 -9.25 28.52
CA PRO A 36 -1.30 -10.24 27.82
C PRO A 36 -0.44 -11.50 27.70
N ALA A 37 -0.84 -12.56 28.40
CA ALA A 37 -0.16 -13.83 28.34
C ALA A 37 -0.20 -14.25 26.88
N PHE A 38 0.96 -14.32 26.24
CA PHE A 38 1.07 -14.71 24.84
C PHE A 38 0.58 -16.14 24.70
N ASN A 39 -0.63 -16.28 24.17
CA ASN A 39 -1.15 -17.56 23.78
C ASN A 39 -0.48 -17.94 22.46
N SER A 40 0.26 -19.04 22.44
CA SER A 40 0.99 -19.55 21.26
C SER A 40 0.09 -19.78 20.04
N ARG A 41 -1.24 -19.81 20.25
CA ARG A 41 -2.24 -19.84 19.18
C ARG A 41 -2.26 -18.59 18.27
N TYR A 42 -1.74 -17.44 18.71
CA TYR A 42 -1.80 -16.18 17.95
C TYR A 42 -0.56 -15.90 17.08
N GLY A 43 0.38 -16.84 16.99
CA GLY A 43 1.60 -16.70 16.18
C GLY A 43 2.70 -15.88 16.85
N ASP A 44 3.73 -15.52 16.07
CA ASP A 44 4.88 -14.74 16.54
C ASP A 44 4.55 -13.23 16.56
N PRO A 45 4.53 -12.57 17.73
CA PRO A 45 4.31 -11.13 17.81
C PRO A 45 5.42 -10.29 17.16
N ASN A 46 6.60 -10.86 16.96
CA ASN A 46 7.73 -10.24 16.30
C ASN A 46 7.97 -10.85 14.91
N ALA A 47 6.90 -11.38 14.28
CA ALA A 47 6.95 -11.84 12.91
C ALA A 47 7.50 -10.74 11.99
N ARG A 48 8.45 -11.14 11.14
CA ARG A 48 9.05 -10.27 10.13
C ARG A 48 8.01 -9.89 9.10
N LEU A 49 8.10 -8.67 8.58
CA LEU A 49 7.32 -8.23 7.44
C LEU A 49 7.67 -9.06 6.19
N TYR A 50 8.96 -9.38 6.03
CA TYR A 50 9.44 -10.24 4.97
C TYR A 50 8.80 -11.64 5.08
N ASP A 51 8.13 -12.05 4.01
CA ASP A 51 7.45 -13.33 3.91
C ASP A 51 8.21 -14.22 2.93
N ALA A 52 8.82 -15.28 3.44
CA ALA A 52 9.63 -16.20 2.64
C ALA A 52 8.80 -17.31 1.96
N ARG A 53 7.50 -17.42 2.24
CA ARG A 53 6.66 -18.51 1.72
C ARG A 53 6.54 -18.42 0.20
N GLU A 54 6.62 -19.55 -0.49
CA GLU A 54 6.49 -19.61 -1.95
C GLU A 54 5.13 -19.06 -2.43
N THR A 55 4.04 -19.55 -1.83
CA THR A 55 2.68 -19.07 -2.08
C THR A 55 2.32 -17.99 -1.06
N ARG A 56 2.48 -16.73 -1.47
CA ARG A 56 2.20 -15.56 -0.63
C ARG A 56 1.58 -14.41 -1.39
N THR A 57 0.84 -13.58 -0.66
CA THR A 57 0.39 -12.28 -1.17
C THR A 57 1.48 -11.25 -0.91
N LYS A 58 2.08 -10.74 -1.98
CA LYS A 58 3.03 -9.62 -1.91
C LYS A 58 2.34 -8.40 -1.30
N THR A 59 2.93 -7.85 -0.25
CA THR A 59 2.38 -6.73 0.53
C THR A 59 3.43 -5.63 0.61
N ALA A 60 2.98 -4.39 0.46
CA ALA A 60 3.80 -3.20 0.56
C ALA A 60 3.09 -2.17 1.42
N VAL A 61 3.84 -1.51 2.30
CA VAL A 61 3.35 -0.47 3.21
C VAL A 61 4.14 0.81 2.95
N LEU A 62 3.44 1.91 2.65
CA LEU A 62 4.07 3.21 2.46
C LEU A 62 4.30 3.91 3.80
N ALA A 63 5.49 4.46 4.00
CA ALA A 63 5.84 5.27 5.15
C ALA A 63 6.75 6.44 4.75
N MET A 64 6.66 7.55 5.47
CA MET A 64 7.52 8.71 5.22
C MET A 64 8.70 8.68 6.17
N TYR A 65 9.91 8.94 5.66
CA TYR A 65 11.05 9.22 6.54
C TYR A 65 10.82 10.53 7.29
N LYS A 66 11.25 10.58 8.54
CA LYS A 66 11.19 11.80 9.34
C LYS A 66 11.96 12.94 8.66
N GLY A 67 11.35 14.12 8.58
CA GLY A 67 11.95 15.27 7.89
C GLY A 67 11.81 15.24 6.36
N SER A 68 11.03 14.32 5.80
CA SER A 68 10.71 14.31 4.36
C SER A 68 10.05 15.62 3.95
N ARG A 69 10.54 16.23 2.86
CA ARG A 69 9.95 17.44 2.27
C ARG A 69 8.73 17.06 1.42
N LYS A 70 7.86 18.04 1.14
CA LYS A 70 6.73 17.86 0.21
C LYS A 70 7.24 17.36 -1.15
N GLY A 71 6.63 16.30 -1.68
CA GLY A 71 7.01 15.68 -2.95
C GLY A 71 8.13 14.64 -2.84
N THR A 72 8.68 14.39 -1.65
CA THR A 72 9.57 13.24 -1.43
C THR A 72 8.75 11.95 -1.62
N PRO A 73 9.24 10.97 -2.39
CA PRO A 73 8.55 9.69 -2.51
C PRO A 73 8.51 8.96 -1.16
N ALA A 74 7.43 8.24 -0.90
CA ALA A 74 7.31 7.41 0.29
C ALA A 74 8.30 6.24 0.24
N ALA A 75 8.83 5.85 1.39
CA ALA A 75 9.53 4.60 1.54
C ALA A 75 8.54 3.44 1.47
N ILE A 76 8.90 2.37 0.77
CA ILE A 76 8.04 1.20 0.59
C ILE A 76 8.61 0.05 1.43
N LEU A 77 7.94 -0.26 2.53
CA LEU A 77 8.24 -1.40 3.39
C LEU A 77 7.56 -2.64 2.78
N ARG A 78 8.33 -3.59 2.25
CA ARG A 78 7.83 -4.72 1.46
C ARG A 78 7.91 -6.03 2.23
N SER A 79 7.00 -6.97 1.92
CA SER A 79 7.07 -8.36 2.36
C SER A 79 7.89 -9.27 1.42
N TYR A 80 8.55 -8.69 0.43
CA TYR A 80 9.29 -9.36 -0.64
C TYR A 80 10.46 -8.49 -1.09
N ASP A 81 11.41 -9.09 -1.80
CA ASP A 81 12.53 -8.37 -2.39
C ASP A 81 12.09 -7.61 -3.65
N SER A 82 12.35 -6.31 -3.70
CA SER A 82 12.09 -5.51 -4.89
C SER A 82 13.21 -5.64 -5.90
N ARG A 83 12.87 -5.63 -7.18
CA ARG A 83 13.86 -5.57 -8.27
C ARG A 83 14.49 -4.20 -8.45
N ARG A 84 13.87 -3.15 -7.90
CA ARG A 84 14.28 -1.75 -8.12
C ARG A 84 15.28 -1.25 -7.09
N GLU A 85 15.08 -1.60 -5.82
CA GLU A 85 15.85 -1.05 -4.70
C GLU A 85 15.91 -2.04 -3.53
N PRO A 86 16.98 -2.01 -2.71
CA PRO A 86 17.04 -2.82 -1.49
C PRO A 86 15.97 -2.38 -0.48
N PRO A 87 15.55 -3.27 0.43
CA PRO A 87 14.59 -2.91 1.46
C PRO A 87 15.17 -1.81 2.36
N PRO A 88 14.37 -0.78 2.72
CA PRO A 88 14.79 0.25 3.67
C PRO A 88 15.35 -0.32 4.98
N GLU A 89 14.71 -1.37 5.50
CA GLU A 89 15.08 -2.05 6.73
C GLU A 89 14.81 -3.55 6.61
N PHE A 90 15.87 -4.37 6.63
CA PHE A 90 15.77 -5.81 6.38
C PHE A 90 15.06 -6.59 7.50
N ASP A 91 15.12 -6.10 8.75
CA ASP A 91 14.46 -6.73 9.91
C ASP A 91 13.24 -5.95 10.41
N CYS A 92 12.47 -5.37 9.49
CA CYS A 92 11.20 -4.75 9.81
C CYS A 92 10.17 -5.81 10.23
N LYS A 93 9.51 -5.62 11.39
CA LYS A 93 8.40 -6.46 11.86
C LYS A 93 7.06 -5.93 11.35
N ILE A 94 6.06 -6.79 11.24
CA ILE A 94 4.72 -6.42 10.76
C ILE A 94 4.14 -5.23 11.56
N TRP A 95 4.23 -5.29 12.89
CA TRP A 95 3.73 -4.21 13.75
C TRP A 95 4.55 -2.91 13.60
N GLN A 96 5.84 -3.00 13.29
CA GLN A 96 6.69 -1.83 13.05
C GLN A 96 6.29 -1.12 11.76
N ALA A 97 6.05 -1.88 10.68
CA ALA A 97 5.54 -1.33 9.42
C ALA A 97 4.18 -0.65 9.61
N GLY A 98 3.25 -1.32 10.31
CA GLY A 98 1.94 -0.74 10.66
C GLY A 98 2.08 0.54 11.48
N ARG A 99 3.02 0.60 12.43
CA ARG A 99 3.27 1.82 13.21
C ARG A 99 3.95 2.92 12.37
N ALA A 100 4.82 2.57 11.43
CA ALA A 100 5.51 3.53 10.57
C ALA A 100 4.57 4.27 9.63
N THR A 101 3.61 3.56 9.02
CA THR A 101 2.59 4.19 8.15
C THR A 101 1.61 5.08 8.94
N CYS A 102 1.33 4.73 10.19
CA CYS A 102 0.45 5.51 11.07
C CYS A 102 1.16 6.65 11.83
N ALA A 103 2.50 6.73 11.80
CA ALA A 103 3.25 7.74 12.54
C ALA A 103 3.13 9.11 11.85
N ILE A 104 2.06 9.86 12.15
CA ILE A 104 1.73 11.12 11.47
C ILE A 104 1.55 12.30 12.43
N GLY A 105 2.15 13.43 12.05
CA GLY A 105 1.93 14.75 12.64
C GLY A 105 1.96 14.74 14.17
N LEU A 106 0.95 15.37 14.78
CA LEU A 106 0.81 15.41 16.25
C LEU A 106 0.02 14.20 16.80
N ALA A 107 -0.51 13.33 15.94
CA ALA A 107 -1.36 12.23 16.35
C ALA A 107 -0.55 11.06 16.94
N PHE A 108 0.61 10.76 16.35
CA PHE A 108 1.41 9.61 16.73
C PHE A 108 2.90 9.94 16.77
N LYS A 109 3.61 9.37 17.74
CA LYS A 109 5.06 9.56 17.89
C LYS A 109 5.83 8.86 16.75
N PRO A 110 7.00 9.39 16.33
CA PRO A 110 7.90 8.71 15.41
C PRO A 110 8.25 7.28 15.83
N ILE A 111 8.58 6.45 14.85
CA ILE A 111 9.14 5.12 15.07
C ILE A 111 10.52 5.02 14.44
N GLN A 112 11.46 4.42 15.17
CA GLN A 112 12.74 4.00 14.62
C GLN A 112 12.67 2.50 14.33
N ILE A 113 13.10 2.11 13.13
CA ILE A 113 13.23 0.73 12.69
C ILE A 113 14.66 0.65 12.16
N GLY A 114 15.53 -0.16 12.78
CA GLY A 114 16.95 -0.19 12.46
C GLY A 114 17.59 1.20 12.52
N GLN A 115 18.10 1.66 11.37
CA GLN A 115 18.77 2.96 11.23
C GLN A 115 17.81 4.07 10.78
N SER A 116 16.65 3.69 10.25
CA SER A 116 15.66 4.60 9.70
C SER A 116 14.66 5.09 10.76
N VAL A 117 14.29 6.38 10.66
CA VAL A 117 13.23 6.97 11.47
C VAL A 117 12.08 7.39 10.57
N PHE A 118 10.88 6.90 10.88
CA PHE A 118 9.66 7.17 10.13
C PHE A 118 8.74 8.11 10.89
N HIS A 119 8.30 9.16 10.20
CA HIS A 119 7.32 10.12 10.65
C HIS A 119 6.82 10.95 9.48
N ASP A 120 5.50 11.03 9.30
CA ASP A 120 4.88 11.86 8.28
C ASP A 120 4.51 13.24 8.85
N ASP A 121 5.38 14.22 8.62
CA ASP A 121 5.19 15.63 9.03
C ASP A 121 4.31 16.44 8.06
N GLY A 122 3.65 15.78 7.11
CA GLY A 122 2.83 16.46 6.09
C GLY A 122 3.27 16.17 4.65
N GLY A 123 4.34 15.39 4.45
CA GLY A 123 4.89 15.09 3.13
C GLY A 123 4.20 13.94 2.40
N GLY A 124 3.60 12.99 3.15
CA GLY A 124 2.98 11.80 2.58
C GLY A 124 1.59 12.02 1.99
N THR A 125 1.19 11.12 1.10
CA THR A 125 -0.17 11.03 0.54
C THR A 125 -0.93 9.88 1.23
N PHE A 126 -2.25 9.97 1.28
CA PHE A 126 -3.12 8.96 1.92
C PHE A 126 -3.70 7.95 0.93
N ASN A 127 -3.37 8.08 -0.35
CA ASN A 127 -3.81 7.17 -1.40
C ASN A 127 -2.59 6.53 -2.06
N PRO A 128 -2.24 5.28 -1.71
CA PRO A 128 -1.06 4.59 -2.24
C PRO A 128 -1.26 4.03 -3.65
N ALA A 129 -2.38 4.34 -4.32
CA ALA A 129 -2.72 3.73 -5.61
C ALA A 129 -1.68 3.97 -6.72
N PRO A 130 -1.11 5.19 -6.89
CA PRO A 130 -0.07 5.42 -7.89
C PRO A 130 1.18 4.57 -7.64
N GLU A 131 1.67 4.55 -6.40
CA GLU A 131 2.85 3.79 -5.99
C GLU A 131 2.62 2.28 -6.12
N ALA A 132 1.43 1.80 -5.73
CA ALA A 132 1.05 0.40 -5.86
C ALA A 132 0.97 -0.05 -7.32
N LEU A 133 0.44 0.81 -8.22
CA LEU A 133 0.39 0.51 -9.64
C LEU A 133 1.79 0.46 -10.24
N ASP A 134 2.63 1.44 -9.91
CA ASP A 134 4.01 1.51 -10.38
C ASP A 134 4.83 0.30 -9.90
N GLU A 135 4.71 -0.06 -8.61
CA GLU A 135 5.37 -1.24 -8.06
C GLU A 135 4.92 -2.52 -8.80
N ALA A 136 3.62 -2.69 -9.03
CA ALA A 136 3.10 -3.87 -9.70
C ALA A 136 3.55 -3.98 -11.18
N VAL A 137 3.43 -2.91 -11.96
CA VAL A 137 3.62 -2.94 -13.41
C VAL A 137 5.08 -2.73 -13.81
N VAL A 138 5.86 -1.96 -13.04
CA VAL A 138 7.25 -1.65 -13.40
C VAL A 138 8.21 -2.64 -12.73
N ASN A 139 8.00 -2.95 -11.46
CA ASN A 139 9.00 -3.67 -10.66
C ASN A 139 8.67 -5.16 -10.58
N GLU A 140 7.43 -5.52 -10.21
CA GLU A 140 7.10 -6.89 -9.83
C GLU A 140 6.69 -7.77 -11.01
N TRP A 141 5.84 -7.26 -11.91
CA TRP A 141 5.31 -8.00 -13.04
C TRP A 141 5.38 -7.18 -14.34
N PRO A 142 6.59 -6.82 -14.80
CA PRO A 142 6.75 -6.09 -16.06
C PRO A 142 6.12 -6.85 -17.23
N GLY A 143 5.33 -6.14 -18.03
CA GLY A 143 4.64 -6.70 -19.20
C GLY A 143 3.39 -7.53 -18.90
N ARG A 144 3.05 -7.76 -17.62
CA ARG A 144 1.82 -8.48 -17.25
C ARG A 144 0.64 -7.51 -17.16
N GLU A 145 -0.47 -7.85 -17.82
CA GLU A 145 -1.69 -7.04 -17.74
C GLU A 145 -2.29 -7.07 -16.32
N VAL A 146 -2.70 -5.89 -15.84
CA VAL A 146 -3.45 -5.74 -14.60
C VAL A 146 -4.91 -6.08 -14.85
N GLY A 147 -5.34 -7.28 -14.44
CA GLY A 147 -6.72 -7.74 -14.63
C GLY A 147 -7.74 -7.03 -13.72
N VAL A 148 -7.37 -6.71 -12.47
CA VAL A 148 -8.20 -5.95 -11.53
C VAL A 148 -7.30 -5.10 -10.63
N PHE A 149 -7.62 -3.82 -10.50
CA PHE A 149 -7.04 -2.88 -9.54
C PHE A 149 -8.15 -2.34 -8.65
N LEU A 150 -8.10 -2.62 -7.35
CA LEU A 150 -9.09 -2.15 -6.38
C LEU A 150 -8.45 -1.16 -5.41
N SER A 151 -8.97 0.08 -5.40
CA SER A 151 -8.61 1.13 -4.45
C SER A 151 -9.75 1.34 -3.47
N VAL A 152 -9.49 1.18 -2.18
CA VAL A 152 -10.48 1.38 -1.11
C VAL A 152 -10.09 2.61 -0.29
N GLY A 153 -11.00 3.58 -0.20
CA GLY A 153 -10.85 4.77 0.62
C GLY A 153 -11.55 4.62 1.97
N THR A 154 -11.10 5.41 2.95
CA THR A 154 -11.67 5.50 4.30
C THR A 154 -12.80 6.54 4.41
N GLY A 155 -13.33 6.94 3.26
CA GLY A 155 -14.39 7.90 3.08
C GLY A 155 -13.90 9.28 2.64
N ARG A 156 -14.82 10.06 2.09
CA ARG A 156 -14.65 11.45 1.65
C ARG A 156 -15.74 12.31 2.28
N ARG A 157 -15.54 13.63 2.29
CA ARG A 157 -16.59 14.56 2.72
C ARG A 157 -17.69 14.68 1.66
N PRO A 158 -18.97 14.79 2.06
CA PRO A 158 -20.04 15.16 1.14
C PRO A 158 -19.77 16.51 0.49
N ARG A 159 -20.17 16.68 -0.77
CA ARG A 159 -20.07 17.99 -1.45
C ARG A 159 -21.05 18.96 -0.76
N GLY A 160 -20.55 20.10 -0.27
CA GLY A 160 -21.36 21.17 0.33
C GLY A 160 -21.44 21.20 1.86
N SER A 161 -20.66 20.38 2.58
CA SER A 161 -20.65 20.32 4.05
C SER A 161 -19.72 21.35 4.70
N ASP A 162 -19.75 22.62 4.28
CA ASP A 162 -18.89 23.69 4.83
C ASP A 162 -19.35 24.18 6.22
N ALA A 163 -20.59 23.84 6.62
CA ALA A 163 -21.26 24.46 7.77
C ALA A 163 -20.89 23.89 9.15
N ASN A 164 -20.20 22.75 9.26
CA ASN A 164 -19.95 22.11 10.56
C ASN A 164 -18.47 21.78 10.82
N SER A 165 -17.61 22.75 10.51
CA SER A 165 -16.16 22.68 10.69
C SER A 165 -15.72 22.68 12.16
N HIS A 166 -16.62 22.91 13.13
CA HIS A 166 -16.24 23.23 14.51
C HIS A 166 -16.14 22.06 15.48
N MET A 167 -16.78 20.91 15.23
CA MET A 167 -17.16 20.06 16.38
C MET A 167 -16.17 18.99 16.85
N TRP A 168 -15.11 18.65 16.09
CA TRP A 168 -14.39 17.39 16.34
C TRP A 168 -13.05 17.54 17.10
N TYR A 169 -12.41 18.72 17.18
CA TYR A 169 -11.05 18.87 17.79
C TYR A 169 -10.83 20.19 18.57
N GLU A 170 -11.88 20.82 19.11
CA GLU A 170 -11.84 22.11 19.84
C GLU A 170 -11.20 22.04 21.24
N GLY A 171 -10.09 21.30 21.40
CA GLY A 171 -9.44 21.09 22.69
C GLY A 171 -8.00 21.61 22.85
N PHE A 172 -7.27 21.91 21.77
CA PHE A 172 -5.83 22.20 21.88
C PHE A 172 -5.34 23.31 20.92
N LEU A 173 -4.60 24.27 21.49
CA LEU A 173 -4.16 25.57 20.98
C LEU A 173 -3.38 25.57 19.63
N GLY A 174 -3.50 26.69 18.90
CA GLY A 174 -2.48 27.34 18.04
C GLY A 174 -1.76 26.51 16.97
N GLU A 175 -0.79 25.70 17.37
CA GLU A 175 0.03 24.86 16.48
C GLU A 175 -0.78 23.73 15.82
N PHE A 176 -1.92 23.35 16.41
CA PHE A 176 -2.83 22.35 15.85
C PHE A 176 -3.51 22.81 14.55
N ALA A 177 -3.64 24.12 14.30
CA ALA A 177 -4.36 24.63 13.14
C ALA A 177 -3.65 24.33 11.80
N GLU A 178 -2.31 24.36 11.78
CA GLU A 178 -1.54 24.03 10.58
C GLU A 178 -1.51 22.52 10.35
N ALA A 179 -1.28 21.73 11.40
CA ALA A 179 -1.35 20.26 11.34
C ALA A 179 -2.74 19.78 10.87
N ARG A 180 -3.80 20.45 11.33
CA ARG A 180 -5.19 20.22 10.89
C ARG A 180 -5.38 20.51 9.41
N ARG A 181 -4.92 21.67 8.92
CA ARG A 181 -5.01 22.02 7.49
C ARG A 181 -4.29 20.99 6.62
N LYS A 182 -3.11 20.54 7.04
CA LYS A 182 -2.35 19.48 6.34
C LYS A 182 -3.12 18.16 6.31
N LEU A 183 -3.70 17.72 7.43
CA LEU A 183 -4.46 16.47 7.49
C LEU A 183 -5.70 16.51 6.58
N ILE A 184 -6.47 17.60 6.63
CA ILE A 184 -7.64 17.81 5.77
C ILE A 184 -7.23 17.78 4.29
N SER A 185 -6.19 18.54 3.94
CA SER A 185 -5.68 18.60 2.57
C SER A 185 -5.24 17.22 2.06
N LYS A 186 -4.70 16.36 2.93
CA LYS A 186 -4.35 14.97 2.55
C LYS A 186 -5.56 14.10 2.28
N ILE A 187 -6.60 14.20 3.13
CA ILE A 187 -7.86 13.46 2.94
C ILE A 187 -8.51 13.87 1.62
N GLU A 188 -8.60 15.17 1.35
CA GLU A 188 -9.14 15.70 0.08
C GLU A 188 -8.24 15.32 -1.12
N GLY A 189 -6.93 15.30 -0.90
CA GLY A 189 -5.93 14.86 -1.88
C GLY A 189 -6.13 13.42 -2.37
N CYS A 190 -6.74 12.53 -1.58
CA CYS A 190 -7.04 11.16 -2.00
C CYS A 190 -7.92 11.11 -3.25
N GLU A 191 -8.91 12.00 -3.33
CA GLU A 191 -9.84 12.06 -4.46
C GLU A 191 -9.20 12.74 -5.67
N VAL A 192 -8.32 13.73 -5.45
CA VAL A 192 -7.50 14.30 -6.52
C VAL A 192 -6.61 13.23 -7.15
N ILE A 193 -5.95 12.40 -6.32
CA ILE A 193 -5.14 11.27 -6.79
C ILE A 193 -6.00 10.26 -7.55
N HIS A 194 -7.21 9.96 -7.08
CA HIS A 194 -8.15 9.09 -7.81
C HIS A 194 -8.48 9.61 -9.22
N GLU A 195 -8.76 10.91 -9.35
CA GLU A 195 -9.01 11.52 -10.65
C GLU A 195 -7.77 11.52 -11.55
N GLN A 196 -6.59 11.78 -10.99
CA GLN A 196 -5.31 11.70 -11.72
C GLN A 196 -5.02 10.27 -12.19
N MET A 197 -5.32 9.27 -11.36
CA MET A 197 -5.20 7.85 -11.75
C MET A 197 -6.01 7.57 -13.02
N LYS A 198 -7.28 7.99 -13.04
CA LYS A 198 -8.18 7.76 -14.18
C LYS A 198 -7.76 8.51 -15.44
N LYS A 199 -7.33 9.77 -15.30
CA LYS A 199 -7.03 10.64 -16.45
C LYS A 199 -5.68 10.31 -17.09
N GLU A 200 -4.67 9.98 -16.30
CA GLU A 200 -3.29 9.96 -16.77
C GLU A 200 -2.55 8.67 -16.38
N HIS A 201 -2.57 8.30 -15.10
CA HIS A 201 -1.64 7.29 -14.60
C HIS A 201 -1.95 5.87 -15.12
N LEU A 202 -3.22 5.50 -15.22
CA LEU A 202 -3.63 4.21 -15.78
C LEU A 202 -3.21 4.08 -17.26
N LEU A 203 -3.46 5.13 -18.05
CA LEU A 203 -3.09 5.16 -19.47
C LEU A 203 -1.56 5.07 -19.64
N LYS A 204 -0.80 5.84 -18.84
CA LYS A 204 0.66 5.81 -18.83
C LYS A 204 1.23 4.42 -18.51
N ARG A 205 0.52 3.63 -17.72
CA ARG A 205 0.89 2.26 -17.34
C ARG A 205 0.20 1.20 -18.19
N ASN A 206 -0.46 1.59 -19.28
CA ASN A 206 -1.15 0.70 -20.20
C ASN A 206 -2.23 -0.18 -19.52
N VAL A 207 -2.84 0.33 -18.44
CA VAL A 207 -3.92 -0.34 -17.72
C VAL A 207 -5.27 0.19 -18.16
N ASN A 208 -6.17 -0.73 -18.52
CA ASN A 208 -7.53 -0.38 -18.90
C ASN A 208 -8.28 0.23 -17.70
N VAL A 209 -8.93 1.38 -17.90
CA VAL A 209 -9.75 2.06 -16.89
C VAL A 209 -10.86 1.16 -16.33
N GLU A 210 -11.39 0.24 -17.15
CA GLU A 210 -12.40 -0.73 -16.74
C GLU A 210 -11.90 -1.73 -15.68
N ASN A 211 -10.58 -1.90 -15.56
CA ASN A 211 -9.97 -2.77 -14.55
C ASN A 211 -9.74 -2.02 -13.23
N TYR A 212 -9.94 -0.70 -13.19
CA TYR A 212 -9.76 0.13 -12.01
C TYR A 212 -11.09 0.41 -11.30
N TYR A 213 -11.16 -0.03 -10.04
CA TYR A 213 -12.33 0.13 -9.18
C TYR A 213 -11.97 0.97 -7.96
N ARG A 214 -12.77 2.02 -7.68
CA ARG A 214 -12.62 2.85 -6.49
C ARG A 214 -13.88 2.75 -5.64
N LEU A 215 -13.71 2.28 -4.41
CA LEU A 215 -14.75 2.30 -3.39
C LEU A 215 -14.38 3.36 -2.37
N ASN A 216 -15.21 4.39 -2.23
CA ASN A 216 -15.01 5.42 -1.24
C ASN A 216 -16.36 5.95 -0.71
N VAL A 217 -16.61 5.72 0.57
CA VAL A 217 -17.84 6.11 1.26
C VAL A 217 -17.98 7.63 1.34
N GLU A 218 -19.19 8.17 1.19
CA GLU A 218 -19.43 9.63 1.27
C GLU A 218 -19.55 10.19 2.70
N VAL A 219 -19.49 9.31 3.71
CA VAL A 219 -19.55 9.62 5.14
C VAL A 219 -18.28 9.05 5.79
N GLY A 220 -17.21 9.83 5.77
CA GLY A 220 -15.83 9.36 5.99
C GLY A 220 -15.04 10.05 7.09
N VAL A 221 -13.75 9.68 7.19
CA VAL A 221 -12.74 10.36 8.02
C VAL A 221 -12.74 11.85 7.67
N GLY A 222 -13.38 12.66 8.52
CA GLY A 222 -13.76 14.04 8.18
C GLY A 222 -15.02 14.50 8.91
N GLU A 223 -15.99 13.59 9.09
CA GLU A 223 -17.15 13.75 9.99
C GLU A 223 -16.96 13.03 11.34
N PHE A 224 -16.09 12.02 11.36
CA PHE A 224 -15.64 11.31 12.57
C PHE A 224 -14.20 11.69 12.90
N GLY A 225 -13.92 11.99 14.16
CA GLY A 225 -12.55 12.12 14.66
C GLY A 225 -11.76 10.82 14.58
N MET A 226 -10.44 10.93 14.40
CA MET A 226 -9.53 9.77 14.25
C MET A 226 -9.57 8.83 15.47
N ASN A 227 -10.04 9.32 16.62
CA ASN A 227 -10.14 8.59 17.88
C ASN A 227 -11.60 8.24 18.27
N GLU A 228 -12.58 8.37 17.37
CA GLU A 228 -13.99 8.07 17.64
C GLU A 228 -14.34 6.58 17.46
N TRP A 229 -13.56 5.70 18.10
CA TRP A 229 -13.80 4.25 18.08
C TRP A 229 -15.17 3.85 18.68
N HIS A 230 -15.84 4.76 19.40
CA HIS A 230 -17.17 4.53 19.95
C HIS A 230 -18.29 4.70 18.91
N ARG A 231 -18.03 5.30 17.74
CA ARG A 231 -19.01 5.50 16.64
C ARG A 231 -18.96 4.41 15.56
N LEU A 232 -18.40 3.24 15.87
CA LEU A 232 -18.33 2.10 14.94
C LEU A 232 -19.70 1.69 14.36
N ALA A 233 -20.77 1.82 15.15
CA ALA A 233 -22.12 1.52 14.70
C ALA A 233 -22.57 2.40 13.51
N GLU A 234 -22.23 3.70 13.55
CA GLU A 234 -22.57 4.66 12.52
C GLU A 234 -21.72 4.43 11.27
N ILE A 235 -20.40 4.29 11.42
CA ILE A 235 -19.48 3.94 10.32
C ILE A 235 -19.96 2.67 9.60
N SER A 236 -20.33 1.66 10.37
CA SER A 236 -20.84 0.39 9.86
C SER A 236 -22.17 0.56 9.11
N THR A 237 -23.08 1.38 9.63
CA THR A 237 -24.38 1.65 9.01
C THR A 237 -24.22 2.44 7.71
N SER A 238 -23.44 3.52 7.70
CA SER A 238 -23.15 4.33 6.51
C SER A 238 -22.44 3.50 5.43
N THR A 239 -21.51 2.64 5.81
CA THR A 239 -20.84 1.73 4.87
C THR A 239 -21.84 0.74 4.27
N ARG A 240 -22.75 0.15 5.06
CA ARG A 240 -23.79 -0.75 4.53
C ARG A 240 -24.72 -0.03 3.57
N GLN A 241 -25.11 1.21 3.86
CA GLN A 241 -25.96 2.01 2.95
C GLN A 241 -25.23 2.33 1.65
N TYR A 242 -23.96 2.74 1.74
CA TYR A 242 -23.10 2.99 0.57
C TYR A 242 -23.01 1.74 -0.33
N LEU A 243 -22.72 0.59 0.27
CA LEU A 243 -22.60 -0.67 -0.49
C LEU A 243 -23.93 -1.12 -1.10
N ARG A 244 -25.09 -0.64 -0.65
CA ARG A 244 -26.41 -1.00 -1.21
C ARG A 244 -26.78 -0.19 -2.46
N ARG A 245 -26.08 0.90 -2.72
CA ARG A 245 -26.33 1.72 -3.91
C ARG A 245 -26.02 0.93 -5.18
N GLU A 246 -26.79 1.19 -6.24
CA GLU A 246 -26.70 0.39 -7.46
C GLU A 246 -25.34 0.49 -8.15
N VAL A 247 -24.73 1.67 -8.16
CA VAL A 247 -23.44 1.90 -8.83
C VAL A 247 -22.35 1.08 -8.15
N GLU A 248 -22.30 1.13 -6.82
CA GLU A 248 -21.36 0.39 -5.97
C GLU A 248 -21.58 -1.12 -6.08
N GLN A 249 -22.83 -1.58 -6.08
CA GLN A 249 -23.16 -2.99 -6.31
C GLN A 249 -22.65 -3.47 -7.67
N ARG A 250 -22.86 -2.70 -8.74
CA ARG A 250 -22.35 -3.05 -10.08
C ARG A 250 -20.82 -3.09 -10.09
N MET A 251 -20.14 -2.14 -9.44
CA MET A 251 -18.68 -2.16 -9.31
C MET A 251 -18.18 -3.41 -8.59
N ILE A 252 -18.79 -3.77 -7.44
CA ILE A 252 -18.40 -4.94 -6.65
C ILE A 252 -18.65 -6.24 -7.43
N GLN A 253 -19.80 -6.36 -8.09
CA GLN A 253 -20.11 -7.50 -8.96
C GLN A 253 -19.13 -7.60 -10.14
N GLY A 254 -18.82 -6.47 -10.79
CA GLY A 254 -17.83 -6.43 -11.87
C GLY A 254 -16.44 -6.87 -11.43
N ALA A 255 -15.93 -6.30 -10.33
CA ALA A 255 -14.62 -6.63 -9.78
C ALA A 255 -14.55 -8.11 -9.34
N SER A 256 -15.55 -8.59 -8.62
CA SER A 256 -15.62 -9.99 -8.16
C SER A 256 -15.73 -10.98 -9.33
N ALA A 257 -16.54 -10.68 -10.35
CA ALA A 257 -16.64 -11.51 -11.54
C ALA A 257 -15.31 -11.59 -12.30
N LYS A 258 -14.60 -10.46 -12.47
CA LYS A 258 -13.24 -10.45 -13.08
C LYS A 258 -12.25 -11.26 -12.25
N MET A 259 -12.20 -11.05 -10.92
CA MET A 259 -11.34 -11.83 -10.02
C MET A 259 -11.62 -13.33 -10.11
N ALA A 260 -12.89 -13.73 -10.12
CA ALA A 260 -13.29 -15.14 -10.24
C ALA A 260 -12.88 -15.75 -11.59
N LYS A 261 -13.03 -15.00 -12.70
CA LYS A 261 -12.58 -15.44 -14.03
C LYS A 261 -11.06 -15.64 -14.07
N ILE A 262 -10.30 -14.68 -13.54
CA ILE A 262 -8.83 -14.77 -13.44
C ILE A 262 -8.42 -15.99 -12.60
N HIS A 263 -9.05 -16.19 -11.44
CA HIS A 263 -8.77 -17.33 -10.57
C HIS A 263 -9.02 -18.67 -11.28
N LYS A 264 -10.18 -18.82 -11.94
CA LYS A 264 -10.51 -20.04 -12.70
C LYS A 264 -9.56 -20.25 -13.89
N ALA A 265 -9.15 -19.19 -14.58
CA ALA A 265 -8.18 -19.26 -15.66
C ALA A 265 -6.81 -19.74 -15.14
N ASN A 266 -6.33 -19.21 -14.02
CA ASN A 266 -5.09 -19.64 -13.38
C ASN A 266 -5.14 -21.12 -12.99
N ILE A 267 -6.25 -21.60 -12.39
CA ILE A 267 -6.41 -23.03 -12.06
C ILE A 267 -6.33 -23.90 -13.31
N ARG A 268 -6.94 -23.50 -14.43
CA ARG A 268 -6.88 -24.26 -15.69
C ARG A 268 -5.47 -24.29 -16.24
N PHE A 269 -4.78 -23.14 -16.23
CA PHE A 269 -3.41 -23.03 -16.70
C PHE A 269 -2.46 -23.91 -15.88
N SER A 270 -2.57 -23.88 -14.54
CA SER A 270 -1.74 -24.73 -13.65
C SER A 270 -2.02 -26.23 -13.76
N ARG A 271 -3.10 -26.65 -14.42
CA ARG A 271 -3.44 -28.07 -14.66
C ARG A 271 -3.02 -28.57 -16.04
N MET A 272 -2.60 -27.69 -16.94
CA MET A 272 -2.09 -28.12 -18.24
C MET A 272 -0.73 -28.79 -18.03
N PRO A 273 -0.49 -29.99 -18.60
CA PRO A 273 0.84 -30.61 -18.56
C PRO A 273 1.84 -29.71 -19.29
N ASP A 274 3.08 -29.67 -18.80
CA ASP A 274 4.19 -29.02 -19.52
C ASP A 274 4.28 -29.64 -20.91
N VAL A 275 3.90 -28.87 -21.93
CA VAL A 275 4.14 -29.25 -23.32
C VAL A 275 5.64 -29.10 -23.53
N PRO A 276 6.39 -30.18 -23.84
CA PRO A 276 7.80 -30.05 -24.17
C PRO A 276 7.95 -29.02 -25.27
N GLU A 277 8.79 -28.02 -25.03
CA GLU A 277 9.12 -26.98 -26.00
C GLU A 277 9.46 -27.67 -27.32
N LEU A 278 8.67 -27.40 -28.36
CA LEU A 278 8.91 -27.96 -29.68
C LEU A 278 10.25 -27.37 -30.14
N VAL A 279 11.32 -28.14 -30.00
CA VAL A 279 12.64 -27.81 -30.54
C VAL A 279 12.40 -27.47 -32.01
N LYS A 280 12.51 -26.18 -32.35
CA LYS A 280 12.55 -25.76 -33.74
C LYS A 280 13.76 -26.47 -34.33
N SER A 281 13.53 -27.56 -35.04
CA SER A 281 14.55 -28.15 -35.89
C SER A 281 14.96 -27.03 -36.84
N ASN A 282 16.20 -26.58 -36.73
CA ASN A 282 16.81 -25.78 -37.78
C ASN A 282 16.74 -26.62 -39.04
N SER A 283 15.74 -26.37 -39.88
CA SER A 283 15.74 -26.83 -41.26
C SER A 283 16.88 -26.07 -41.92
N GLU A 284 18.05 -26.70 -41.94
CA GLU A 284 19.16 -26.28 -42.78
C GLU A 284 18.63 -26.04 -44.19
N THR A 285 18.98 -24.88 -44.70
CA THR A 285 18.83 -24.49 -46.10
C THR A 285 19.50 -25.55 -46.97
N VAL A 286 18.71 -26.45 -47.54
CA VAL A 286 19.15 -27.30 -48.64
C VAL A 286 19.21 -26.40 -49.87
N GLU A 287 20.42 -26.04 -50.29
CA GLU A 287 20.65 -25.48 -51.63
C GLU A 287 20.09 -26.43 -52.70
N PRO A 288 19.39 -25.94 -53.73
CA PRO A 288 18.99 -26.79 -54.83
C PRO A 288 20.22 -27.15 -55.68
N LEU A 289 20.61 -28.42 -55.64
CA LEU A 289 21.58 -29.00 -56.57
C LEU A 289 21.04 -28.87 -58.00
N SER A 290 21.61 -27.92 -58.75
CA SER A 290 21.48 -27.80 -60.20
C SER A 290 22.17 -28.98 -60.88
N PHE A 291 21.40 -29.98 -61.30
CA PHE A 291 21.83 -30.97 -62.29
C PHE A 291 21.22 -30.62 -63.64
N ALA A 292 21.75 -29.59 -64.28
CA ALA A 292 21.53 -29.36 -65.71
C ALA A 292 22.63 -30.10 -66.49
N VAL A 293 22.27 -31.20 -67.15
CA VAL A 293 23.08 -31.85 -68.18
C VAL A 293 22.63 -31.26 -69.52
N GLU A 294 23.46 -30.41 -70.12
CA GLU A 294 23.25 -29.90 -71.49
C GLU A 294 23.51 -31.01 -72.50
N LEU A 295 22.54 -31.26 -73.39
CA LEU A 295 22.71 -32.12 -74.56
C LEU A 295 23.09 -31.24 -75.78
N PRO A 296 24.04 -31.68 -76.63
CA PRO A 296 24.48 -30.92 -77.79
C PRO A 296 23.35 -30.82 -78.83
N GLY A 297 23.07 -29.59 -79.28
CA GLY A 297 21.99 -29.29 -80.21
C GLY A 297 22.32 -29.62 -81.67
N ASP A 298 21.33 -30.13 -82.39
CA ASP A 298 21.37 -30.35 -83.84
C ASP A 298 21.35 -29.01 -84.59
N THR A 299 22.32 -28.80 -85.48
CA THR A 299 22.34 -27.68 -86.43
C THR A 299 21.52 -28.02 -87.67
N PRO A 300 20.58 -27.18 -88.11
CA PRO A 300 19.96 -27.33 -89.42
C PRO A 300 20.80 -26.65 -90.52
N THR A 301 21.16 -27.46 -91.52
CA THR A 301 21.63 -27.17 -92.91
C THR A 301 22.58 -26.01 -93.16
#